data_AF-A0A7S2V284-F1
#
_entry.id   AF-A0A7S2V284-F1
#
_cell.length_a   1.000
_cell.length_b   1.000
_cell.length_c   1.000
_cell.angle_alpha   90.00
_cell.angle_beta   90.00
_cell.angle_gamma   90.00
#
_symmetry.space_group_name_H-M   'P 1'
#
loop_
_entity.id
_entity.type
_entity.pdbx_description
1 polymer ?
#
loop_
_entity_poly.entity_id
_entity_poly.type
_entity_poly.pdbx_seq_one_letter_code
_entity_poly.pdbx_strand_id
1 'polypeptide(L)'
;DRQRVLARLQRVAEIFNHESHMDHIKIKPFYCVFMGPEEFRNQLRNSFDLDVSPSELGALMQEFDDDGNGQVDGAEFLVHFFKLGHKEKRRKEMIKMRQNRRREKELYSNVL
;
A
#
# COMPACT_ATOMS: atom_id res chain seq x y z
N ASP A 1 9.32 -9.61 11.05
CA ASP A 1 9.25 -9.11 9.66
C ASP A 1 7.96 -8.36 9.28
N ARG A 2 6.83 -8.50 10.00
CA ARG A 2 5.54 -7.82 9.71
C ARG A 2 5.66 -6.34 9.35
N GLN A 3 6.27 -5.53 10.21
CA GLN A 3 6.40 -4.09 9.97
C GLN A 3 7.16 -3.77 8.68
N ARG A 4 8.18 -4.58 8.33
CA ARG A 4 8.99 -4.37 7.13
C ARG A 4 8.17 -4.64 5.87
N VAL A 5 7.44 -5.75 5.81
CA VAL A 5 6.63 -6.08 4.63
C VAL A 5 5.47 -5.10 4.46
N LEU A 6 4.81 -4.69 5.54
CA LEU A 6 3.74 -3.68 5.49
C LEU A 6 4.27 -2.33 5.02
N ALA A 7 5.47 -1.93 5.45
CA ALA A 7 6.10 -0.70 4.97
C ALA A 7 6.46 -0.76 3.48
N ARG A 8 6.87 -1.92 2.96
CA ARG A 8 7.11 -2.14 1.52
C ARG A 8 5.79 -2.07 0.75
N LEU A 9 4.75 -2.76 1.22
CA LEU A 9 3.41 -2.74 0.62
C LEU A 9 2.84 -1.32 0.59
N GLN A 10 2.99 -0.56 1.67
CA GLN A 10 2.57 0.84 1.73
C GLN A 10 3.30 1.71 0.70
N ARG A 11 4.61 1.50 0.47
CA ARG A 11 5.34 2.22 -0.58
C ARG A 11 4.81 1.91 -1.97
N VAL A 12 4.51 0.65 -2.26
CA VAL A 12 3.87 0.26 -3.53
C VAL A 12 2.50 0.93 -3.66
N ALA A 13 1.67 0.85 -2.63
CA ALA A 13 0.35 1.47 -2.62
C ALA A 13 0.39 3.00 -2.81
N GLU A 14 1.43 3.65 -2.31
CA GLU A 14 1.64 5.08 -2.48
C GLU A 14 1.91 5.45 -3.95
N ILE A 15 2.75 4.68 -4.65
CA ILE A 15 3.09 5.00 -6.05
C ILE A 15 2.04 4.52 -7.05
N PHE A 16 1.20 3.56 -6.65
CA PHE A 16 0.21 2.95 -7.52
C PHE A 16 -0.87 3.95 -7.97
N ASN A 17 -1.18 3.93 -9.27
CA ASN A 17 -2.19 4.76 -9.90
C ASN A 17 -3.21 3.88 -10.63
N HIS A 18 -4.34 3.56 -9.98
CA HIS A 18 -5.38 2.71 -10.57
C HIS A 18 -6.04 3.30 -11.83
N GLU A 19 -5.85 4.59 -12.12
CA GLU A 19 -6.33 5.24 -13.35
C GLU A 19 -5.38 5.00 -14.54
N SER A 20 -4.12 4.62 -14.26
CA SER A 20 -3.18 4.20 -15.30
C SER A 20 -3.60 2.84 -15.85
N HIS A 21 -3.69 2.75 -17.18
CA HIS A 21 -4.01 1.50 -17.88
C HIS A 21 -3.09 0.35 -17.45
N MET A 22 -1.79 0.63 -17.24
CA MET A 22 -0.82 -0.40 -16.88
C MET A 22 -1.03 -0.93 -15.46
N ASP A 23 -1.33 -0.05 -14.51
CA ASP A 23 -1.60 -0.44 -13.13
C ASP A 23 -2.95 -1.14 -13.03
N HIS A 24 -3.98 -0.69 -13.77
CA HIS A 24 -5.27 -1.37 -13.83
C HIS A 24 -5.14 -2.83 -14.31
N ILE A 25 -4.27 -3.11 -15.30
CA ILE A 25 -4.00 -4.49 -15.73
C ILE A 25 -3.41 -5.34 -14.59
N LYS A 26 -2.50 -4.77 -13.79
CA LYS A 26 -1.82 -5.48 -12.70
C LYS A 26 -2.78 -5.93 -11.60
N ILE A 27 -3.87 -5.21 -11.35
CA ILE A 27 -4.82 -5.55 -10.27
C ILE A 27 -5.99 -6.44 -10.72
N LYS A 28 -6.14 -6.68 -12.03
CA LYS A 28 -7.20 -7.56 -12.55
C LYS A 28 -7.24 -8.96 -11.89
N PRO A 29 -6.10 -9.62 -11.62
CA PRO A 29 -6.11 -10.94 -10.96
C PRO A 29 -6.72 -10.94 -9.55
N PHE A 30 -6.81 -9.78 -8.90
CA PHE A 30 -7.40 -9.65 -7.57
C PHE A 30 -8.92 -9.43 -7.61
N TYR A 31 -9.54 -9.24 -8.78
CA TYR A 31 -10.98 -9.01 -8.87
C TYR A 31 -11.77 -10.29 -8.63
N CYS A 32 -12.48 -10.34 -7.49
CA CYS A 32 -13.46 -11.39 -7.13
C CYS A 32 -12.87 -12.80 -7.03
N VAL A 33 -11.67 -12.92 -6.45
CA VAL A 33 -11.01 -14.22 -6.22
C VAL A 33 -10.58 -14.32 -4.75
N PHE A 34 -10.82 -15.49 -4.15
CA PHE A 34 -10.22 -15.89 -2.88
C PHE A 34 -8.89 -16.59 -3.15
N MET A 35 -7.82 -16.11 -2.53
CA MET A 35 -6.47 -16.62 -2.77
C MET A 35 -5.91 -17.27 -1.51
N GLY A 36 -5.46 -18.53 -1.63
CA GLY A 36 -4.63 -19.14 -0.60
C GLY A 36 -3.24 -18.48 -0.52
N PRO A 37 -2.41 -18.84 0.47
CA PRO A 37 -1.16 -18.14 0.76
C PRO A 37 -0.18 -18.08 -0.43
N GLU A 38 0.04 -19.20 -1.13
CA GLU A 38 0.98 -19.25 -2.27
C GLU A 38 0.46 -18.46 -3.48
N GLU A 39 -0.85 -18.50 -3.71
CA GLU A 39 -1.46 -17.71 -4.79
C GLU A 39 -1.33 -16.22 -4.49
N PHE A 40 -1.66 -15.81 -3.26
CA PHE A 40 -1.51 -14.42 -2.83
C PHE A 40 -0.05 -13.96 -2.96
N ARG A 41 0.93 -14.78 -2.56
CA ARG A 41 2.35 -14.51 -2.75
C ARG A 41 2.72 -14.30 -4.22
N ASN A 42 2.22 -15.16 -5.12
CA ASN A 42 2.47 -15.03 -6.54
C ASN A 42 1.86 -13.75 -7.11
N GLN A 43 0.65 -13.39 -6.69
CA GLN A 43 0.00 -12.17 -7.14
C GLN A 43 0.71 -10.92 -6.63
N LEU A 44 1.18 -10.90 -5.38
CA LEU A 44 2.00 -9.81 -4.85
C LEU A 44 3.28 -9.60 -5.67
N ARG A 45 3.94 -10.69 -6.07
CA ARG A 45 5.12 -10.64 -6.92
C ARG A 45 4.79 -10.11 -8.33
N ASN A 46 3.79 -10.68 -8.98
CA ASN A 46 3.48 -10.37 -10.38
C ASN A 46 2.89 -8.98 -10.57
N SER A 47 2.08 -8.52 -9.62
CA SER A 47 1.32 -7.27 -9.74
C SER A 47 2.04 -6.09 -9.11
N PHE A 48 2.87 -6.31 -8.09
CA PHE A 48 3.47 -5.25 -7.30
C PHE A 48 4.99 -5.34 -7.17
N ASP A 49 5.63 -6.29 -7.86
CA ASP A 49 7.06 -6.57 -7.73
C ASP A 49 7.48 -6.78 -6.26
N LEU A 50 6.57 -7.32 -5.44
CA LEU A 50 6.75 -7.50 -4.00
C LEU A 50 7.09 -8.95 -3.66
N ASP A 51 8.38 -9.27 -3.70
CA ASP A 51 8.88 -10.57 -3.23
C ASP A 51 8.80 -10.66 -1.70
N VAL A 52 8.03 -11.63 -1.20
CA VAL A 52 7.86 -11.87 0.24
C VAL A 52 8.44 -13.22 0.66
N SER A 53 9.09 -13.24 1.82
CA SER A 53 9.53 -14.47 2.47
C SER A 53 8.34 -15.24 3.08
N PRO A 54 8.49 -16.53 3.46
CA PRO A 54 7.42 -17.26 4.14
C PRO A 54 6.95 -16.60 5.44
N SER A 55 7.86 -15.98 6.20
CA SER A 55 7.50 -15.27 7.43
C SER A 55 6.80 -13.94 7.16
N GLU A 56 7.17 -13.23 6.09
CA GLU A 56 6.46 -12.04 5.62
C GLU A 56 5.07 -12.40 5.09
N LEU A 57 4.94 -13.51 4.34
CA LEU A 57 3.65 -14.00 3.85
C LEU A 57 2.72 -14.33 5.02
N GLY A 58 3.18 -15.06 6.03
CA GLY A 58 2.37 -15.35 7.22
C GLY A 58 1.92 -14.07 7.94
N ALA A 59 2.76 -13.03 7.96
CA ALA A 59 2.39 -11.73 8.52
C ALA A 59 1.36 -10.96 7.67
N LEU A 60 1.37 -11.14 6.34
CA LEU A 60 0.36 -10.56 5.45
C LEU A 60 -0.96 -11.33 5.51
N MET A 61 -0.92 -12.65 5.61
CA MET A 61 -2.13 -13.46 5.83
C MET A 61 -2.84 -13.01 7.12
N GLN A 62 -2.12 -12.86 8.23
CA GLN A 62 -2.67 -12.35 9.49
C GLN A 62 -3.25 -10.92 9.41
N GLU A 63 -2.91 -10.15 8.37
CA GLU A 63 -3.39 -8.77 8.19
C GLU A 63 -4.62 -8.69 7.27
N PHE A 64 -4.79 -9.64 6.34
CA PHE A 64 -5.79 -9.55 5.26
C PHE A 64 -6.73 -10.75 5.15
N ASP A 65 -6.48 -11.83 5.89
CA ASP A 65 -7.42 -12.94 6.11
C ASP A 65 -8.31 -12.58 7.32
N ASP A 66 -9.26 -11.66 7.09
CA ASP A 66 -10.08 -11.05 8.15
C ASP A 66 -11.03 -12.06 8.82
N ASP A 67 -11.48 -13.09 8.09
CA ASP A 67 -12.35 -14.15 8.60
C ASP A 67 -11.60 -15.39 9.11
N GLY A 68 -10.28 -15.46 8.88
CA GLY A 68 -9.40 -16.52 9.36
C GLY A 68 -9.58 -17.84 8.63
N ASN A 69 -10.13 -17.83 7.41
CA ASN A 69 -10.40 -19.04 6.63
C ASN A 69 -9.16 -19.58 5.89
N GLY A 70 -8.02 -18.89 6.00
CA GLY A 70 -6.77 -19.22 5.32
C GLY A 70 -6.67 -18.65 3.91
N GLN A 71 -7.58 -17.76 3.51
CA GLN A 71 -7.63 -17.13 2.20
C GLN A 71 -7.76 -15.62 2.33
N VAL A 72 -7.27 -14.91 1.33
CA VAL A 72 -7.44 -13.46 1.20
C VAL A 72 -8.49 -13.19 0.13
N ASP A 73 -9.52 -12.42 0.45
CA ASP A 73 -10.41 -11.84 -0.55
C ASP A 73 -9.65 -10.73 -1.30
N GLY A 74 -9.41 -10.95 -2.59
CA GLY A 74 -8.69 -10.01 -3.43
C GLY A 74 -9.33 -8.62 -3.52
N ALA A 75 -10.66 -8.53 -3.48
CA ALA A 75 -11.37 -7.25 -3.52
C ALA A 75 -11.18 -6.48 -2.21
N GLU A 76 -11.27 -7.16 -1.07
CA GLU A 76 -11.02 -6.55 0.25
C GLU A 76 -9.56 -6.11 0.38
N PHE A 77 -8.63 -6.95 -0.05
CA PHE A 77 -7.21 -6.59 -0.13
C PHE A 77 -7.00 -5.31 -0.95
N LEU A 78 -7.59 -5.20 -2.14
CA LEU A 78 -7.45 -3.99 -2.98
C LEU A 78 -8.02 -2.74 -2.27
N VAL A 79 -9.15 -2.87 -1.58
CA VAL A 79 -9.71 -1.78 -0.77
C VAL A 79 -8.71 -1.33 0.30
N HIS A 80 -8.09 -2.27 1.01
CA HIS A 80 -7.07 -1.97 2.02
C HIS A 80 -5.82 -1.34 1.40
N PHE A 81 -5.36 -1.89 0.27
CA PHE A 81 -4.22 -1.39 -0.48
C PHE A 81 -4.41 0.08 -0.89
N PHE A 82 -5.55 0.44 -1.51
CA PHE A 82 -5.82 1.84 -1.87
C PHE A 82 -5.96 2.75 -0.65
N LYS A 83 -6.61 2.30 0.42
CA LYS A 83 -6.69 3.05 1.69
C LYS A 83 -5.29 3.37 2.23
N LEU A 84 -4.36 2.41 2.21
CA LEU A 84 -2.97 2.62 2.62
C LEU A 84 -2.27 3.69 1.76
N GLY A 85 -2.39 3.58 0.44
CA GLY A 85 -1.81 4.54 -0.50
C GLY A 85 -2.33 5.96 -0.30
N HIS A 86 -3.67 6.13 -0.21
CA HIS A 86 -4.28 7.43 0.02
C HIS A 86 -3.92 8.03 1.38
N LYS A 87 -3.87 7.21 2.44
CA LYS A 87 -3.46 7.66 3.78
C LYS A 87 -2.04 8.22 3.75
N GLU A 88 -1.13 7.56 3.04
CA GLU A 88 0.26 7.98 2.93
C GLU A 88 0.44 9.25 2.08
N LYS A 89 -0.25 9.36 0.95
CA LYS A 89 -0.29 10.59 0.13
C LYS A 89 -0.75 11.79 0.95
N ARG A 90 -1.88 11.67 1.66
CA ARG A 90 -2.39 12.72 2.56
C ARG A 90 -1.40 13.09 3.66
N ARG A 91 -0.71 12.09 4.24
CA ARG A 91 0.31 12.32 5.27
C ARG A 91 1.47 13.16 4.74
N LYS A 92 1.99 12.84 3.55
CA LYS A 92 3.09 13.59 2.92
C LYS A 92 2.67 15.00 2.52
N GLU A 93 1.47 15.17 1.98
CA GLU A 93 0.89 16.48 1.68
C GLU A 93 0.79 17.36 2.93
N MET A 94 0.28 16.82 4.03
CA MET A 94 0.20 17.56 5.31
C MET A 94 1.57 17.99 5.81
N ILE A 95 2.59 17.13 5.72
CA ILE A 95 3.96 17.45 6.13
C ILE A 95 4.54 18.57 5.25
N LYS A 96 4.37 18.47 3.92
CA LYS A 96 4.82 19.49 2.97
C LYS A 96 4.15 20.84 3.24
N MET A 97 2.83 20.86 3.47
CA MET A 97 2.10 22.08 3.83
C MET A 97 2.59 22.69 5.15
N ARG A 98 2.92 21.87 6.16
CA ARG A 98 3.48 22.35 7.42
C ARG A 98 4.88 22.94 7.25
N GLN A 99 5.71 22.32 6.42
CA GLN A 99 7.06 22.82 6.10
C GLN A 99 7.00 24.13 5.32
N ASN A 100 6.14 24.24 4.31
CA ASN A 100 5.95 25.49 3.55
C ASN A 100 5.50 26.63 4.45
N ARG A 101 4.50 26.40 5.31
CA ARG A 101 4.04 27.40 6.29
C ARG A 101 5.12 27.85 7.28
N ARG A 102 6.04 26.96 7.67
CA ARG A 102 7.18 27.33 8.53
C ARG A 102 8.18 28.19 7.77
N ARG A 103 8.56 27.78 6.55
CA ARG A 103 9.48 28.52 5.68
C ARG A 103 8.95 29.91 5.34
N GLU A 104 7.67 30.05 5.04
CA GLU A 104 7.05 31.36 4.79
C GLU A 104 7.15 32.26 6.03
N LYS A 105 6.81 31.75 7.22
CA LYS A 105 6.94 32.52 8.47
C LYS A 105 8.39 32.95 8.76
N GLU A 106 9.36 32.05 8.56
CA GLU A 106 10.78 32.35 8.70
C GLU A 106 11.24 33.41 7.70
N LEU A 107 10.80 33.32 6.44
CA LEU A 107 11.11 34.30 5.40
C LEU A 107 10.58 35.70 5.76
N TYR A 108 9.31 35.80 6.19
CA TYR A 108 8.72 37.08 6.60
C TYR A 108 9.38 37.65 7.87
N SER A 109 9.79 36.80 8.82
CA SER A 109 10.49 37.23 10.03
C SER A 109 11.90 37.74 9.78
N ASN A 110 12.56 37.34 8.69
CA ASN A 110 13.92 37.78 8.36
C ASN A 110 13.96 39.03 7.46
N VAL A 111 12.80 39.50 6.99
CA VAL A 111 12.66 40.67 6.09
C VAL A 111 12.14 41.91 6.84
N LEU A 112 11.59 41.74 8.05
CA LEU A 112 11.15 42.81 8.95
C LEU A 112 12.18 43.03 10.07
#